data_AF-A0A0G1D114-F1
#
_entry.id   AF-A0A0G1D114-F1
#
_cell.length_a   1.000
_cell.length_b   1.000
_cell.length_c   1.000
_cell.angle_alpha   90.00
_cell.angle_beta   90.00
_cell.angle_gamma   90.00
#
_symmetry.space_group_name_H-M   'P 1'
#
loop_
_entity.id
_entity.type
_entity.pdbx_description
1 polymer ?
#
loop_
_entity_poly.entity_id
_entity_poly.type
_entity_poly.pdbx_seq_one_letter_code
_entity_poly.pdbx_strand_id
1 'polypeptide(L)'
;MVVKEIAREAGSRTKIAAISTQEGVDPVGSLVGQKGVRVQAVMNELGEERIDIISYSEDPARFIASALSPAKEVVVRLQEGEDKLAKVQVPSMQLSLAIGKGGQNVRLAAKITGYKIDIEGAGEGTHEAKEVVPQAPQAAVDTSSAPTDKKTKKKGKPTEVVAEEVVKTDKTESQSEEQSDQISG
;
A
#
# COMPACT_ATOMS: atom_id res chain seq x y z
N MET A 1 -0.68 7.28 -24.53
CA MET A 1 -1.15 7.41 -23.13
C MET A 1 -1.88 8.72 -23.00
N VAL A 2 -3.05 8.71 -22.35
CA VAL A 2 -3.84 9.92 -22.09
C VAL A 2 -4.28 9.91 -20.62
N VAL A 3 -4.00 10.99 -19.91
CA VAL A 3 -4.57 11.25 -18.58
C VAL A 3 -5.98 11.80 -18.79
N LYS A 4 -6.97 11.18 -18.16
CA LYS A 4 -8.39 11.50 -18.31
C LYS A 4 -8.90 12.38 -17.19
N GLU A 5 -8.60 12.00 -15.95
CA GLU A 5 -9.09 12.68 -14.75
C GLU A 5 -8.03 12.74 -13.66
N ILE A 6 -8.08 13.77 -12.83
CA ILE A 6 -7.20 13.95 -11.68
C ILE A 6 -8.01 14.44 -10.48
N ALA A 7 -7.90 13.74 -9.35
CA ALA A 7 -8.39 14.23 -8.06
C ALA A 7 -7.22 14.41 -7.11
N ARG A 8 -6.99 15.65 -6.68
CA ARG A 8 -5.84 16.03 -5.85
C ARG A 8 -6.29 16.65 -4.52
N GLU A 9 -5.67 16.18 -3.44
CA GLU A 9 -5.54 16.84 -2.14
C GLU A 9 -4.05 17.11 -1.92
N ALA A 10 -3.63 18.35 -2.22
CA ALA A 10 -2.21 18.73 -2.29
C ALA A 10 -1.47 18.47 -0.98
N GLY A 11 -0.24 17.95 -1.08
CA GLY A 11 0.58 17.61 0.09
C GLY A 11 0.13 16.36 0.83
N SER A 12 -0.89 15.65 0.34
CA SER A 12 -1.36 14.41 0.96
C SER A 12 -1.54 13.28 -0.03
N ARG A 13 -2.48 13.41 -0.98
CA ARG A 13 -2.76 12.33 -1.92
C ARG A 13 -3.40 12.80 -3.22
N THR A 14 -2.97 12.21 -4.32
CA THR A 14 -3.51 12.43 -5.67
C THR A 14 -3.88 11.11 -6.32
N LYS A 15 -5.07 11.04 -6.92
CA LYS A 15 -5.48 9.97 -7.83
C LYS A 15 -5.41 10.49 -9.27
N ILE A 16 -4.81 9.70 -10.15
CA ILE A 16 -4.68 9.99 -11.59
C ILE A 16 -5.30 8.84 -12.36
N ALA A 17 -6.31 9.13 -13.17
CA ALA A 17 -6.93 8.15 -14.06
C ALA A 17 -6.35 8.27 -15.46
N ALA A 18 -5.81 7.18 -15.99
CA ALA A 18 -5.17 7.16 -17.31
C ALA A 18 -5.69 6.00 -18.16
N ILE A 19 -5.67 6.20 -19.48
CA ILE A 19 -6.00 5.20 -20.48
C ILE A 19 -4.87 5.08 -21.52
N SER A 20 -4.66 3.87 -22.03
CA SER A 20 -3.79 3.64 -23.17
C SER A 20 -4.51 3.96 -24.48
N THR A 21 -3.80 4.59 -25.40
CA THR A 21 -4.25 4.79 -26.79
C THR A 21 -3.78 3.67 -27.72
N GLN A 22 -2.95 2.76 -27.21
CA GLN A 22 -2.40 1.62 -27.95
C GLN A 22 -2.87 0.33 -27.30
N GLU A 23 -3.36 -0.59 -28.13
CA GLU A 23 -3.78 -1.92 -27.70
C GLU A 23 -2.60 -2.71 -27.13
N GLY A 24 -2.87 -3.55 -26.11
CA GLY A 24 -1.85 -4.36 -25.45
C GLY A 24 -0.91 -3.61 -24.50
N VAL A 25 -1.03 -2.28 -24.39
CA VAL A 25 -0.24 -1.48 -23.46
C VAL A 25 -1.05 -1.14 -22.21
N ASP A 26 -0.60 -1.62 -21.05
CA ASP A 26 -1.20 -1.28 -19.75
C ASP A 26 -0.87 0.18 -19.36
N PRO A 27 -1.88 1.05 -19.12
CA PRO A 27 -1.66 2.43 -18.71
C PRO A 27 -1.01 2.56 -17.33
N VAL A 28 -1.35 1.71 -16.38
CA VAL A 28 -0.84 1.84 -15.00
C VAL A 28 0.65 1.47 -14.97
N GLY A 29 1.02 0.29 -15.47
CA GLY A 29 2.41 -0.14 -15.57
C GLY A 29 3.27 0.83 -16.40
N SER A 30 2.70 1.35 -17.49
CA SER A 30 3.32 2.35 -18.36
C SER A 30 3.47 3.74 -17.74
N LEU A 31 2.91 4.03 -16.57
CA LEU A 31 3.15 5.27 -15.83
C LEU A 31 3.94 5.04 -14.54
N VAL A 32 3.72 3.89 -13.87
CA VAL A 32 4.42 3.48 -12.65
C VAL A 32 5.89 3.18 -12.94
N GLY A 33 6.17 2.47 -14.05
CA GLY A 33 7.53 2.03 -14.39
C GLY A 33 7.99 0.82 -13.59
N GLN A 34 9.15 0.27 -13.95
CA GLN A 34 9.73 -0.87 -13.26
C GLN A 34 9.88 -0.55 -11.76
N LYS A 35 9.28 -1.37 -10.89
CA LYS A 35 9.30 -1.18 -9.43
C LYS A 35 8.84 0.21 -8.96
N GLY A 36 8.05 0.93 -9.76
CA GLY A 36 7.55 2.26 -9.40
C GLY A 36 8.52 3.42 -9.63
N VAL A 37 9.65 3.21 -10.31
CA VAL A 37 10.71 4.24 -10.47
C VAL A 37 10.18 5.58 -10.99
N ARG A 38 9.24 5.57 -11.95
CA ARG A 38 8.73 6.81 -12.54
C ARG A 38 7.79 7.57 -11.61
N VAL A 39 6.84 6.88 -10.99
CA VAL A 39 5.91 7.52 -10.04
C VAL A 39 6.65 7.96 -8.76
N GLN A 40 7.67 7.21 -8.33
CA GLN A 40 8.50 7.59 -7.19
C GLN A 40 9.31 8.85 -7.45
N ALA A 41 9.85 9.04 -8.66
CA ALA A 41 10.54 10.28 -9.02
C ALA A 41 9.64 11.51 -8.83
N VAL A 42 8.37 11.42 -9.27
CA VAL A 42 7.39 12.51 -9.08
C VAL A 42 7.00 12.68 -7.61
N MET A 43 6.77 11.60 -6.88
CA MET A 43 6.46 11.69 -5.43
C MET A 43 7.59 12.37 -4.65
N ASN A 44 8.84 12.09 -4.98
CA ASN A 44 9.99 12.72 -4.33
C ASN A 44 10.05 14.24 -4.56
N GLU A 45 9.53 14.74 -5.69
CA GLU A 45 9.42 16.17 -5.96
C GLU A 45 8.23 16.83 -5.24
N LEU A 46 7.18 16.06 -4.92
CA LEU A 46 5.97 16.54 -4.24
C LEU A 46 6.02 16.37 -2.71
N GLY A 47 7.13 15.90 -2.15
CA GLY A 47 7.33 15.71 -0.72
C GLY A 47 6.55 14.51 -0.18
N GLU A 48 5.60 14.76 0.74
CA GLU A 48 4.81 13.70 1.38
C GLU A 48 3.55 13.30 0.59
N GLU A 49 3.33 13.89 -0.59
CA GLU A 49 2.16 13.59 -1.42
C GLU A 49 2.23 12.18 -2.03
N ARG A 50 1.24 11.34 -1.73
CA ARG A 50 1.09 9.99 -2.29
C ARG A 50 0.36 10.05 -3.63
N ILE A 51 0.84 9.31 -4.63
CA ILE A 51 0.20 9.25 -5.96
C ILE A 51 -0.33 7.85 -6.22
N ASP A 52 -1.63 7.74 -6.47
CA ASP A 52 -2.25 6.54 -7.02
C ASP A 52 -2.53 6.74 -8.51
N ILE A 53 -2.07 5.80 -9.33
CA ILE A 53 -2.39 5.76 -10.76
C ILE A 53 -3.37 4.61 -10.98
N ILE A 54 -4.52 4.91 -11.58
CA ILE A 54 -5.60 3.97 -11.81
C ILE A 54 -5.95 3.91 -13.29
N SER A 55 -6.46 2.76 -13.74
CA SER A 55 -7.00 2.62 -15.09
C SER A 55 -8.33 3.36 -15.19
N TYR A 56 -8.43 4.26 -16.17
CA TYR A 56 -9.70 4.85 -16.55
C TYR A 56 -10.55 3.83 -17.31
N SER A 57 -11.87 3.84 -17.07
CA SER A 57 -12.84 3.05 -17.83
C SER A 57 -14.04 3.92 -18.16
N GLU A 58 -14.62 3.73 -19.35
CA GLU A 58 -15.89 4.36 -19.72
C GLU A 58 -17.08 3.72 -18.99
N ASP A 59 -16.92 2.47 -18.54
CA ASP A 59 -17.88 1.81 -17.69
C ASP A 59 -17.75 2.35 -16.25
N PRO A 60 -18.77 3.04 -15.72
CA PRO A 60 -18.67 3.68 -14.41
C PRO A 60 -18.42 2.70 -13.28
N ALA A 61 -18.98 1.48 -13.34
CA ALA A 61 -18.79 0.49 -12.29
C ALA A 61 -17.32 0.06 -12.20
N ARG A 62 -16.69 -0.23 -13.35
CA ARG A 62 -15.25 -0.55 -13.44
C ARG A 62 -14.37 0.62 -13.04
N PHE A 63 -14.75 1.84 -13.42
CA PHE A 63 -13.97 3.02 -13.07
C PHE A 63 -14.00 3.31 -11.56
N ILE A 64 -15.17 3.19 -10.93
CA ILE A 64 -15.33 3.32 -9.47
C ILE A 64 -14.55 2.24 -8.72
N ALA A 65 -14.63 0.99 -9.15
CA ALA A 65 -13.84 -0.10 -8.57
C ALA A 65 -12.33 0.20 -8.65
N SER A 66 -11.85 0.67 -9.80
CA SER A 66 -10.45 1.08 -9.99
C SER A 66 -10.06 2.27 -9.12
N ALA A 67 -10.96 3.23 -8.93
CA ALA A 67 -10.74 4.44 -8.12
C ALA A 67 -10.58 4.14 -6.63
N LEU A 68 -11.17 3.06 -6.14
CA LEU A 68 -11.04 2.61 -4.75
C LEU A 68 -9.75 1.82 -4.46
N SER A 69 -8.93 1.56 -5.49
CA SER A 69 -7.56 1.04 -5.32
C SER A 69 -6.83 1.85 -4.23
N PRO A 70 -6.19 1.19 -3.25
CA PRO A 70 -5.73 -0.21 -3.25
C PRO A 70 -6.72 -1.28 -2.75
N ALA A 71 -7.98 -0.94 -2.42
CA ALA A 71 -8.97 -1.93 -1.99
C ALA A 71 -9.24 -2.97 -3.09
N LYS A 72 -9.34 -4.24 -2.71
CA LYS A 72 -9.60 -5.38 -3.62
C LYS A 72 -11.02 -5.93 -3.44
N GLU A 73 -11.47 -6.72 -4.41
CA GLU A 73 -12.78 -7.41 -4.39
C GLU A 73 -13.95 -6.44 -4.21
N VAL A 74 -13.84 -5.28 -4.86
CA VAL A 74 -14.83 -4.21 -4.82
C VAL A 74 -15.99 -4.56 -5.74
N VAL A 75 -17.19 -4.72 -5.18
CA VAL A 75 -18.43 -4.91 -5.94
C VAL A 75 -19.16 -3.58 -5.99
N VAL A 76 -19.43 -3.08 -7.20
CA VAL A 76 -20.08 -1.79 -7.42
C VAL A 76 -21.47 -2.00 -8.01
N ARG A 77 -22.48 -1.45 -7.34
CA ARG A 77 -23.87 -1.38 -7.83
C ARG A 77 -24.23 0.08 -8.05
N LEU A 78 -24.43 0.45 -9.31
CA LEU A 78 -24.90 1.79 -9.67
C LEU A 78 -26.39 1.89 -9.34
N GLN A 79 -26.80 2.98 -8.69
CA GLN A 79 -28.22 3.25 -8.51
C GLN A 79 -28.75 4.00 -9.73
N GLU A 80 -29.93 3.59 -10.20
CA GLU A 80 -30.65 4.28 -11.26
C GLU A 80 -31.27 5.57 -10.70
N GLY A 81 -31.03 6.71 -11.36
CA GLY A 81 -31.54 8.01 -10.95
C GLY A 81 -30.71 9.18 -11.47
N GLU A 82 -31.12 10.41 -11.17
CA GLU A 82 -30.37 11.63 -11.50
C GLU A 82 -29.16 11.83 -10.59
N ASP A 83 -29.25 11.34 -9.35
CA ASP A 83 -28.15 11.31 -8.41
C ASP A 83 -27.15 10.23 -8.81
N LYS A 84 -25.98 10.61 -9.32
CA LYS A 84 -24.85 9.71 -9.59
C LYS A 84 -24.37 9.01 -8.30
N LEU A 85 -25.06 7.96 -7.88
CA LEU A 85 -24.85 7.25 -6.63
C LEU A 85 -24.45 5.80 -6.91
N ALA A 86 -23.37 5.38 -6.26
CA ALA A 86 -22.86 4.03 -6.33
C ALA A 86 -22.82 3.41 -4.93
N LYS A 87 -23.47 2.27 -4.77
CA LYS A 87 -23.34 1.41 -3.60
C LYS A 87 -22.20 0.44 -3.83
N VAL A 88 -21.27 0.40 -2.90
CA VAL A 88 -20.04 -0.37 -3.02
C VAL A 88 -19.94 -1.31 -1.84
N GLN A 89 -19.76 -2.58 -2.13
CA GLN A 89 -19.54 -3.61 -1.14
C GLN A 89 -18.08 -4.08 -1.25
N VAL A 90 -17.38 -4.12 -0.12
CA VAL A 90 -16.00 -4.63 -0.02
C VAL A 90 -15.90 -5.66 1.10
N PRO A 91 -14.94 -6.59 1.08
CA PRO A 91 -14.70 -7.47 2.22
C PRO A 91 -14.50 -6.66 3.50
N SER A 92 -15.02 -7.13 4.63
CA SER A 92 -14.90 -6.42 5.92
C SER A 92 -13.44 -6.08 6.28
N MET A 93 -12.49 -6.94 5.92
CA MET A 93 -11.05 -6.68 6.09
C MET A 93 -10.51 -5.53 5.23
N GLN A 94 -11.14 -5.25 4.09
CA GLN A 94 -10.78 -4.19 3.14
C GLN A 94 -11.54 -2.88 3.41
N LEU A 95 -12.58 -2.88 4.25
CA LEU A 95 -13.43 -1.70 4.48
C LEU A 95 -12.63 -0.48 4.95
N SER A 96 -11.74 -0.67 5.92
CA SER A 96 -10.87 0.41 6.42
C SER A 96 -9.96 0.98 5.32
N LEU A 97 -9.43 0.11 4.45
CA LEU A 97 -8.57 0.53 3.34
C LEU A 97 -9.37 1.26 2.25
N ALA A 98 -10.58 0.79 1.95
CA ALA A 98 -11.49 1.39 0.98
C ALA A 98 -11.91 2.80 1.40
N ILE A 99 -12.22 3.01 2.68
CA ILE A 99 -12.53 4.34 3.24
C ILE A 99 -11.27 5.21 3.28
N GLY A 100 -10.16 4.66 3.77
CA GLY A 100 -8.90 5.37 3.99
C GLY A 100 -8.90 6.28 5.23
N LYS A 101 -7.72 6.76 5.62
CA LYS A 101 -7.55 7.66 6.77
C LYS A 101 -8.42 8.92 6.59
N GLY A 102 -9.33 9.18 7.53
CA GLY A 102 -10.26 10.32 7.46
C GLY A 102 -11.21 10.31 6.25
N GLY A 103 -11.43 9.15 5.64
CA GLY A 103 -12.25 9.02 4.43
C GLY A 103 -11.56 9.53 3.16
N GLN A 104 -10.25 9.76 3.16
CA GLN A 104 -9.54 10.35 2.02
C GLN A 104 -9.65 9.49 0.75
N ASN A 105 -9.58 8.16 0.85
CA ASN A 105 -9.58 7.30 -0.32
C ASN A 105 -10.94 7.34 -1.04
N VAL A 106 -12.03 7.14 -0.29
CA VAL A 106 -13.39 7.22 -0.83
C VAL A 106 -13.72 8.62 -1.34
N ARG A 107 -13.24 9.68 -0.67
CA ARG A 107 -13.47 11.07 -1.12
C ARG A 107 -12.76 11.38 -2.44
N LEU A 108 -11.50 10.95 -2.59
CA LEU A 108 -10.77 11.10 -3.84
C LEU A 108 -11.39 10.24 -4.96
N ALA A 109 -11.86 9.04 -4.64
CA ALA A 109 -12.58 8.18 -5.59
C ALA A 109 -13.90 8.82 -6.04
N ALA A 110 -14.66 9.42 -5.13
CA ALA A 110 -15.87 10.15 -5.44
C ALA A 110 -15.58 11.37 -6.34
N LYS A 111 -14.52 12.12 -6.02
CA LYS A 111 -14.09 13.31 -6.79
C LYS A 111 -13.63 12.95 -8.21
N ILE A 112 -12.84 11.89 -8.38
CA ILE A 112 -12.28 11.52 -9.70
C ILE A 112 -13.32 10.86 -10.62
N THR A 113 -14.31 10.16 -10.05
CA THR A 113 -15.36 9.49 -10.81
C THR A 113 -16.58 10.38 -11.04
N GLY A 114 -16.77 11.40 -10.18
CA GLY A 114 -17.98 12.22 -10.16
C GLY A 114 -19.20 11.50 -9.58
N TYR A 115 -19.01 10.38 -8.86
CA TYR A 115 -20.07 9.64 -8.18
C TYR A 115 -20.04 9.87 -6.67
N LYS A 116 -21.21 9.94 -6.04
CA LYS A 116 -21.38 9.69 -4.61
C LYS A 116 -21.14 8.20 -4.37
N ILE A 117 -20.25 7.86 -3.45
CA ILE A 117 -19.87 6.46 -3.16
C ILE A 117 -20.27 6.14 -1.72
N ASP A 118 -21.18 5.19 -1.57
CA ASP A 118 -21.57 4.61 -0.29
C ASP A 118 -20.89 3.24 -0.15
N ILE A 119 -20.05 3.05 0.88
CA ILE A 119 -19.24 1.84 1.04
C ILE A 119 -19.69 1.07 2.27
N GLU A 120 -20.03 -0.20 2.07
CA GLU A 120 -20.38 -1.14 3.14
C GLU A 120 -19.48 -2.37 3.15
N GLY A 121 -19.27 -2.93 4.34
CA GLY A 121 -18.56 -4.19 4.52
C GLY A 121 -19.48 -5.37 4.23
N ALA A 122 -19.05 -6.29 3.36
CA ALA A 122 -19.67 -7.59 3.23
C ALA A 122 -19.54 -8.34 4.55
N GLY A 123 -20.68 -8.67 5.18
CA GLY A 123 -20.72 -9.63 6.27
C GLY A 123 -20.34 -11.03 5.78
N GLU A 124 -19.93 -11.89 6.70
CA GLU A 124 -19.67 -13.32 6.45
C GLU A 124 -20.99 -14.02 6.06
N GLY A 125 -21.45 -13.91 4.80
CA GLY A 125 -22.66 -14.65 4.39
C GLY A 125 -23.39 -14.25 3.12
N THR A 126 -23.08 -13.13 2.46
CA THR A 126 -23.83 -12.73 1.24
C THR A 126 -22.90 -12.47 0.07
N HIS A 127 -22.36 -13.55 -0.50
CA HIS A 127 -21.85 -13.57 -1.86
C HIS A 127 -22.98 -13.97 -2.82
N GLU A 128 -23.96 -13.10 -3.03
CA GLU A 128 -24.73 -13.15 -4.28
C GLU A 128 -23.96 -12.35 -5.32
N ALA A 129 -22.91 -12.98 -5.84
CA ALA A 129 -22.10 -12.49 -6.94
C ALA A 129 -22.84 -12.74 -8.26
N LYS A 130 -23.28 -11.66 -8.92
CA LYS A 130 -23.30 -11.66 -10.39
C LYS A 130 -21.96 -11.10 -10.86
N GLU A 131 -21.26 -11.99 -11.53
CA GLU A 131 -19.92 -11.94 -12.09
C GLU A 131 -19.66 -10.71 -12.97
N VAL A 132 -18.58 -9.98 -12.68
CA VAL A 132 -17.72 -9.37 -13.70
C VAL A 132 -16.27 -9.43 -13.22
N VAL A 133 -15.55 -10.48 -13.63
CA VAL A 133 -14.07 -10.47 -13.66
C VAL A 133 -13.61 -10.34 -15.11
N PRO A 134 -12.60 -9.50 -15.37
CA PRO A 134 -11.41 -10.07 -16.01
C PRO A 134 -10.18 -9.81 -15.13
N GLN A 135 -9.42 -10.88 -14.92
CA GLN A 135 -8.12 -10.90 -14.27
C GLN A 135 -7.11 -10.04 -15.05
N ALA A 136 -6.39 -9.18 -14.34
CA ALA A 136 -5.04 -8.77 -14.73
C ALA A 136 -4.03 -9.62 -13.92
N PRO A 137 -2.95 -10.13 -14.53
CA PRO A 137 -2.07 -11.12 -13.93
C PRO A 137 -1.23 -10.50 -12.79
N GLN A 138 -1.38 -11.05 -11.59
CA GLN A 138 -0.46 -10.80 -10.48
C GLN A 138 0.76 -11.73 -10.65
N ALA A 139 1.92 -11.15 -10.97
CA ALA A 139 3.20 -11.82 -10.75
C ALA A 139 3.57 -11.65 -9.26
N ALA A 140 3.38 -12.70 -8.49
CA ALA A 140 3.93 -12.84 -7.15
C ALA A 140 5.46 -12.97 -7.24
N VAL A 141 6.16 -12.16 -6.45
CA VAL A 141 7.55 -12.41 -6.06
C VAL A 141 7.49 -13.10 -4.70
N ASP A 142 8.00 -14.33 -4.62
CA ASP A 142 8.33 -14.98 -3.35
C ASP A 142 9.83 -15.25 -3.34
N THR A 143 10.50 -14.59 -2.40
CA THR A 143 11.90 -14.80 -2.06
C THR A 143 12.01 -15.82 -0.93
N SER A 144 12.88 -16.80 -1.15
CA SER A 144 13.67 -17.52 -0.14
C SER A 144 12.99 -18.57 0.75
N SER A 145 13.11 -19.83 0.34
CA SER A 145 13.49 -20.92 1.27
C SER A 145 14.28 -22.02 0.54
N ALA A 146 15.59 -22.06 0.76
CA ALA A 146 16.43 -23.27 0.69
C ALA A 146 16.99 -23.49 2.11
N PRO A 147 17.50 -24.67 2.54
CA PRO A 147 17.98 -25.80 1.71
C PRO A 147 17.68 -27.22 2.27
N THR A 148 17.75 -28.25 1.41
CA THR A 148 18.07 -29.62 1.84
C THR A 148 18.91 -30.34 0.79
N ASP A 149 20.21 -30.44 1.04
CA ASP A 149 21.05 -31.53 0.52
C ASP A 149 22.31 -31.63 1.40
N LYS A 150 22.42 -32.72 2.18
CA LYS A 150 23.70 -33.17 2.76
C LYS A 150 23.73 -34.69 2.86
N LYS A 151 24.61 -35.31 2.07
CA LYS A 151 25.05 -36.70 2.18
C LYS A 151 26.39 -36.74 2.94
N THR A 152 26.40 -37.53 4.02
CA THR A 152 27.48 -38.38 4.58
C THR A 152 28.78 -37.83 5.22
N LYS A 153 28.97 -38.28 6.50
CA LYS A 153 30.17 -38.91 7.15
C LYS A 153 31.40 -38.01 7.41
N LYS A 154 32.12 -38.03 8.53
CA LYS A 154 32.42 -38.96 9.66
C LYS A 154 32.84 -38.08 10.88
N LYS A 155 32.37 -38.34 12.10
CA LYS A 155 32.96 -39.16 13.19
C LYS A 155 34.09 -38.46 13.99
N GLY A 156 33.81 -38.13 15.26
CA GLY A 156 34.78 -37.75 16.29
C GLY A 156 34.10 -37.16 17.54
N LYS A 157 34.03 -37.95 18.62
CA LYS A 157 33.48 -37.68 19.97
C LYS A 157 34.68 -37.35 20.92
N PRO A 158 34.49 -37.16 22.24
CA PRO A 158 33.67 -36.22 23.05
C PRO A 158 34.61 -35.17 23.73
N THR A 159 34.21 -34.25 24.61
CA THR A 159 34.09 -34.45 26.09
C THR A 159 33.59 -33.15 26.75
N GLU A 160 32.58 -33.30 27.62
CA GLU A 160 32.38 -32.69 28.96
C GLU A 160 33.60 -31.90 29.53
N VAL A 161 33.49 -30.83 30.33
CA VAL A 161 32.75 -30.64 31.59
C VAL A 161 32.79 -29.14 32.01
N VAL A 162 31.68 -28.69 32.59
CA VAL A 162 31.49 -27.92 33.85
C VAL A 162 32.17 -26.55 34.07
N ALA A 163 31.34 -25.64 34.57
CA ALA A 163 31.55 -24.27 34.99
C ALA A 163 32.38 -24.10 36.29
N GLU A 164 32.96 -22.92 36.50
CA GLU A 164 32.90 -22.22 37.80
C GLU A 164 33.22 -20.72 37.68
N GLU A 165 32.72 -19.99 38.68
CA GLU A 165 32.51 -18.55 38.80
C GLU A 165 33.62 -17.88 39.65
N VAL A 166 33.49 -16.57 39.92
CA VAL A 166 34.06 -15.78 41.06
C VAL A 166 35.44 -15.12 40.79
N VAL A 167 35.79 -13.83 41.00
CA VAL A 167 35.14 -12.54 41.41
C VAL A 167 36.27 -11.49 41.63
N LYS A 168 35.97 -10.19 41.48
CA LYS A 168 36.64 -8.96 42.04
C LYS A 168 38.11 -8.68 41.65
N THR A 169 38.69 -7.48 41.70
CA THR A 169 38.39 -6.04 41.95
C THR A 169 39.67 -5.32 41.47
N ASP A 170 39.66 -4.05 41.05
CA ASP A 170 39.74 -2.85 41.90
C ASP A 170 39.60 -1.64 40.95
N LYS A 171 38.69 -0.68 41.24
CA LYS A 171 38.96 0.64 41.86
C LYS A 171 39.97 1.49 41.05
N THR A 172 39.76 2.78 40.81
CA THR A 172 39.18 3.80 41.71
C THR A 172 38.85 5.06 40.90
N GLU A 173 37.70 5.66 41.23
CA GLU A 173 37.40 7.10 41.43
C GLU A 173 37.65 8.13 40.29
N SER A 174 36.63 8.81 39.74
CA SER A 174 35.74 9.88 40.30
C SER A 174 36.41 11.28 40.18
N GLN A 175 35.79 12.44 39.88
CA GLN A 175 34.47 13.07 40.03
C GLN A 175 34.39 14.20 38.94
N SER A 176 33.25 14.48 38.27
CA SER A 176 32.28 15.59 38.52
C SER A 176 32.88 16.91 39.03
N GLU A 177 32.45 18.14 38.74
CA GLU A 177 31.44 18.83 37.92
C GLU A 177 31.75 20.35 38.09
N GLU A 178 30.97 21.23 37.43
CA GLU A 178 30.85 22.69 37.68
C GLU A 178 31.99 23.59 37.13
N GLN A 179 31.78 24.80 36.60
CA GLN A 179 30.63 25.72 36.61
C GLN A 179 30.81 26.75 35.48
N SER A 180 29.70 27.29 35.00
CA SER A 180 29.59 28.41 34.08
C SER A 180 29.84 29.78 34.75
N ASP A 181 30.10 30.77 33.89
CA ASP A 181 29.80 32.19 34.03
C ASP A 181 30.85 33.19 34.57
N GLN A 182 30.98 34.24 33.74
CA GLN A 182 31.33 35.64 34.03
C GLN A 182 32.79 35.96 34.38
N ILE A 183 33.48 36.59 33.41
CA ILE A 183 33.98 37.97 33.56
C ILE A 183 33.87 38.68 32.20
N SER A 184 33.27 39.87 32.29
CA SER A 184 33.12 40.95 31.33
C SER A 184 34.29 41.17 30.36
N GLY A 185 33.93 41.36 29.09
CA GLY A 185 34.55 42.29 28.16
C GLY A 185 33.46 43.16 27.56
#